data_AF-A0A8H7WIY1-F1
#
_entry.id   AF-A0A8H7WIY1-F1
#
_cell.length_a   1.000
_cell.length_b   1.000
_cell.length_c   1.000
_cell.angle_alpha   90.00
_cell.angle_beta   90.00
_cell.angle_gamma   90.00
#
_symmetry.space_group_name_H-M   'P 1'
#
loop_
_entity.id
_entity.type
_entity.pdbx_description
1 polymer ?
#
loop_
_entity_poly.entity_id
_entity_poly.type
_entity_poly.pdbx_seq_one_letter_code
_entity_poly.pdbx_strand_id
1 'polypeptide(L)'
;MAEDALQILVKALRDHDLPCDREAIKSAFADPESKTTIQAWVEEYLSPETLLTKDEANLYAVLTKTGEAERLAAQDLSLVQGLNDQEIQTAIEELKRSTAAIERQSEALRLQQNAMNALVKSERRTAQARSYTEKGQLRKWDVEKGHITAAIEELSQSLTYQTTDLEQQCKASEAGVKQTVDSILKSDDKLLLSLQKLSSDLEPSRLDDDEIIARIRELCARLIKHTVEGIRTRLDRVYLEGLAGSKAPNDHAEEEEANDLQEELESLYTEILPVAQMSAEQQFLEPALRAIAASDGQGQERTVKAVKYIHDCMIFLVNRIETFLERAEESQCHKMALKAVLESANKELSQSEAAPVPKPSSPTRPNTQRRRKSSSSQSALRVRNTRRSSGHLDEDIEPEQQLARNLGVALPVEGVSDNERANILERMLAERMTRLEGHAYSLQSTTESSISSHLLDAQMTLGLLHHSLLSESLYHTVQLLDPNLEVAVTDFEQDIQHLQDDLEAVDLHTLQARNVNREQLIERWSR
;
A
#
# COMPACT_ATOMS: atom_id res chain seq x y z
N MET A 1 -11.92 75.83 41.03
CA MET A 1 -13.34 76.02 40.71
C MET A 1 -13.68 77.50 40.50
N ALA A 2 -13.68 78.36 41.54
CA ALA A 2 -14.04 79.77 41.34
C ALA A 2 -13.01 80.62 40.57
N GLU A 3 -11.71 80.35 40.76
CA GLU A 3 -10.64 81.04 40.05
C GLU A 3 -10.51 80.55 38.59
N ASP A 4 -10.93 79.32 38.30
CA ASP A 4 -10.91 78.74 36.94
C ASP A 4 -11.97 79.40 36.05
N ALA A 5 -13.19 79.59 36.55
CA ALA A 5 -14.26 80.28 35.82
C ALA A 5 -13.90 81.75 35.52
N LEU A 6 -13.26 82.45 36.46
CA LEU A 6 -12.77 83.82 36.25
C LEU A 6 -11.64 83.86 35.20
N GLN A 7 -10.76 82.87 35.17
CA GLN A 7 -9.71 82.77 34.15
C GLN A 7 -10.25 82.41 32.76
N ILE A 8 -11.25 81.53 32.67
CA ILE A 8 -11.94 81.16 31.43
C ILE A 8 -12.66 82.38 30.86
N LEU A 9 -13.41 83.11 31.70
CA LEU A 9 -14.08 84.34 31.30
C LEU A 9 -13.10 85.41 30.78
N VAL A 10 -11.99 85.64 31.50
CA VAL A 10 -10.98 86.64 31.08
C VAL A 10 -10.23 86.20 29.81
N LYS A 11 -10.04 84.89 29.58
CA LYS A 11 -9.45 84.37 28.34
C LYS A 11 -10.39 84.54 27.16
N ALA A 12 -11.65 84.13 27.30
CA ALA A 12 -12.66 84.30 26.25
C ALA A 12 -12.86 85.78 25.88
N LEU A 13 -12.96 86.68 26.87
CA LEU A 13 -13.08 88.13 26.61
C LEU A 13 -11.87 88.71 25.88
N ARG A 14 -10.66 88.16 26.13
CA ARG A 14 -9.45 88.55 25.41
C ARG A 14 -9.39 87.97 24.00
N ASP A 15 -9.84 86.74 23.81
CA ASP A 15 -9.81 86.08 22.50
C ASP A 15 -10.82 86.66 21.50
N HIS A 16 -11.84 87.37 21.99
CA HIS A 16 -12.88 88.04 21.20
C HIS A 16 -12.81 89.59 21.24
N ASP A 17 -11.68 90.17 21.67
CA ASP A 17 -11.39 91.63 21.63
C ASP A 17 -12.44 92.55 22.31
N LEU A 18 -13.02 92.11 23.44
CA LEU A 18 -13.98 92.92 24.21
C LEU A 18 -13.28 93.76 25.30
N PRO A 19 -13.53 95.08 25.40
CA PRO A 19 -12.90 95.94 26.40
C PRO A 19 -13.51 95.72 27.79
N CYS A 20 -12.71 95.34 28.80
CA CYS A 20 -13.21 95.07 30.16
C CYS A 20 -12.25 95.50 31.27
N ASP A 21 -12.80 96.12 32.32
CA ASP A 21 -12.09 96.44 33.56
C ASP A 21 -11.98 95.22 34.48
N ARG A 22 -10.78 94.64 34.51
CA ARG A 22 -10.47 93.43 35.29
C ARG A 22 -10.73 93.59 36.80
N GLU A 23 -10.65 94.81 37.32
CA GLU A 23 -10.92 95.14 38.72
C GLU A 23 -12.42 95.07 39.04
N ALA A 24 -13.28 95.50 38.11
CA ALA A 24 -14.74 95.46 38.26
C ALA A 24 -15.29 94.02 38.25
N ILE A 25 -14.72 93.16 37.39
CA ILE A 25 -15.07 91.73 37.33
C ILE A 25 -14.63 91.02 38.61
N LYS A 26 -13.43 91.33 39.13
CA LYS A 26 -12.98 90.77 40.42
C LYS A 26 -13.85 91.23 41.60
N SER A 27 -14.32 92.47 41.61
CA SER A 27 -15.24 92.95 42.65
C SER A 27 -16.61 92.29 42.56
N ALA A 28 -17.10 92.00 41.36
CA ALA A 28 -18.34 91.23 41.18
C ALA A 28 -18.18 89.80 41.73
N PHE A 29 -17.09 89.09 41.41
CA PHE A 29 -16.82 87.75 41.95
C PHE A 29 -16.57 87.68 43.48
N ALA A 30 -16.45 88.82 44.17
CA ALA A 30 -16.27 88.89 45.61
C ALA A 30 -17.60 88.77 46.39
N ASP A 31 -18.74 89.06 45.74
CA ASP A 31 -20.08 88.93 46.33
C ASP A 31 -20.60 87.49 46.15
N PRO A 32 -20.86 86.72 47.23
CA PRO A 32 -21.09 85.28 47.16
C PRO A 32 -22.33 84.85 46.37
N GLU A 33 -23.39 85.67 46.29
CA GLU A 33 -24.59 85.36 45.50
C GLU A 33 -24.34 85.59 44.00
N SER A 34 -23.61 86.64 43.64
CA SER A 34 -23.23 86.88 42.25
C SER A 34 -22.16 85.91 41.74
N LYS A 35 -21.32 85.38 42.63
CA LYS A 35 -20.27 84.42 42.29
C LYS A 35 -20.82 83.10 41.76
N THR A 36 -21.90 82.59 42.34
CA THR A 36 -22.53 81.34 41.90
C THR A 36 -23.29 81.53 40.60
N THR A 37 -23.98 82.65 40.43
CA THR A 37 -24.69 82.98 39.18
C THR A 37 -23.72 83.22 38.03
N ILE A 38 -22.61 83.91 38.26
CA ILE A 38 -21.58 84.11 37.22
C ILE A 38 -20.88 82.79 36.88
N GLN A 39 -20.65 81.89 37.84
CA GLN A 39 -20.09 80.56 37.53
C GLN A 39 -21.03 79.71 36.71
N ALA A 40 -22.31 79.65 37.09
CA ALA A 40 -23.33 78.97 36.30
C ALA A 40 -23.41 79.54 34.88
N TRP A 41 -23.35 80.87 34.74
CA TRP A 41 -23.33 81.54 33.44
C TRP A 41 -22.05 81.23 32.63
N VAL A 42 -20.88 81.17 33.26
CA VAL A 42 -19.63 80.80 32.55
C VAL A 42 -19.67 79.33 32.09
N GLU A 43 -20.19 78.42 32.91
CA GLU A 43 -20.30 77.00 32.53
C GLU A 43 -21.37 76.77 31.45
N GLU A 44 -22.45 77.53 31.46
CA GLU A 44 -23.55 77.41 30.50
C GLU A 44 -23.19 78.02 29.14
N TYR A 45 -22.62 79.23 29.11
CA TYR A 45 -22.44 80.00 27.88
C TYR A 45 -21.00 79.98 27.32
N LEU A 46 -19.98 79.71 28.14
CA LEU A 46 -18.54 79.80 27.75
C LEU A 46 -17.86 78.41 27.76
N SER A 47 -18.45 77.45 27.04
CA SER A 47 -17.88 76.12 26.79
C SER A 47 -17.20 76.05 25.41
N PRO A 48 -16.25 75.12 25.17
CA PRO A 48 -15.57 75.01 23.87
C PRO A 48 -16.52 74.63 22.72
N GLU A 49 -17.68 74.05 23.00
CA GLU A 49 -18.71 73.71 22.01
C GLU A 49 -19.62 74.91 21.70
N THR A 50 -19.70 75.91 22.59
CA THR A 50 -20.53 77.12 22.42
C THR A 50 -19.74 78.34 21.92
N LEU A 51 -18.41 78.30 21.99
CA LEU A 51 -17.53 79.36 21.51
C LEU A 51 -16.95 79.01 20.15
N LEU A 52 -17.22 79.87 19.17
CA LEU A 52 -16.66 79.75 17.84
C LEU A 52 -15.15 80.03 17.91
N THR A 53 -14.34 79.07 17.50
CA THR A 53 -12.87 79.23 17.45
C THR A 53 -12.49 80.32 16.43
N LYS A 54 -11.27 80.88 16.51
CA LYS A 54 -10.84 81.97 15.61
C LYS A 54 -10.91 81.58 14.13
N ASP A 55 -10.63 80.32 13.81
CA ASP A 55 -10.71 79.80 12.45
C ASP A 55 -12.16 79.64 11.99
N GLU A 56 -13.05 79.14 12.85
CA GLU A 56 -14.48 79.04 12.57
C GLU A 56 -15.16 80.41 12.48
N ALA A 57 -14.73 81.40 13.28
CA ALA A 57 -15.21 82.78 13.22
C ALA A 57 -14.78 83.47 11.93
N ASN A 58 -13.54 83.24 11.48
CA ASN A 58 -13.08 83.68 10.17
C ASN A 58 -13.87 83.00 9.05
N LEU A 59 -14.17 81.71 9.19
CA LEU A 59 -14.92 80.94 8.20
C LEU A 59 -16.39 81.39 8.14
N TYR A 60 -17.02 81.63 9.29
CA TYR A 60 -18.36 82.23 9.37
C TYR A 60 -18.39 83.65 8.79
N ALA A 61 -17.35 84.47 9.03
CA ALA A 61 -17.22 85.79 8.42
C ALA A 61 -17.05 85.73 6.89
N VAL A 62 -16.40 84.69 6.37
CA VAL A 62 -16.32 84.43 4.93
C VAL A 62 -17.66 83.92 4.38
N LEU A 63 -18.36 83.04 5.10
CA LEU A 63 -19.68 82.51 4.72
C LEU A 63 -20.79 83.57 4.75
N THR A 64 -20.73 84.53 5.68
CA THR A 64 -21.64 85.70 5.71
C THR A 64 -21.31 86.67 4.59
N LYS A 65 -20.03 86.92 4.27
CA LYS A 65 -19.64 87.75 3.12
C LYS A 65 -20.06 87.14 1.77
N THR A 66 -20.13 85.82 1.67
CA THR A 66 -20.53 85.09 0.46
C THR A 66 -22.04 84.84 0.38
N GLY A 67 -22.80 85.16 1.44
CA GLY A 67 -24.26 84.96 1.50
C GLY A 67 -24.70 83.50 1.64
N GLU A 68 -23.77 82.57 1.87
CA GLU A 68 -24.09 81.15 2.06
C GLU A 68 -24.60 80.85 3.47
N ALA A 69 -24.19 81.65 4.47
CA ALA A 69 -24.71 81.55 5.84
C ALA A 69 -26.23 81.83 5.90
N GLU A 70 -26.71 82.84 5.17
CA GLU A 70 -28.15 83.15 5.08
C GLU A 70 -28.92 82.07 4.32
N ARG A 71 -28.32 81.41 3.32
CA ARG A 71 -28.97 80.29 2.61
C ARG A 71 -29.12 79.04 3.47
N LEU A 72 -28.16 78.77 4.36
CA LEU A 72 -28.22 77.65 5.31
C LEU A 72 -29.18 77.96 6.47
N ALA A 73 -29.21 79.20 6.97
CA ALA A 73 -30.13 79.63 8.02
C ALA A 73 -31.58 79.79 7.54
N ALA A 74 -31.79 80.21 6.27
CA ALA A 74 -33.10 80.26 5.64
C ALA A 74 -33.58 78.90 5.11
N GLN A 75 -32.82 77.84 5.34
CA GLN A 75 -33.27 76.49 5.06
C GLN A 75 -34.28 76.09 6.14
N ASP A 76 -35.53 76.43 5.87
CA ASP A 76 -36.69 76.19 6.72
C ASP A 76 -36.80 74.68 7.04
N LEU A 77 -36.46 74.30 8.28
CA LEU A 77 -36.61 72.93 8.79
C LEU A 77 -38.09 72.53 8.92
N SER A 78 -39.03 73.44 8.65
CA SER A 78 -40.47 73.16 8.47
C SER A 78 -40.81 72.37 7.20
N LEU A 79 -39.81 71.97 6.40
CA LEU A 79 -39.94 70.82 5.48
C LEU A 79 -40.28 69.51 6.21
N VAL A 80 -40.18 69.47 7.55
CA VAL A 80 -40.98 68.56 8.36
C VAL A 80 -42.39 69.14 8.49
N GLN A 81 -43.16 68.96 7.43
CA GLN A 81 -44.61 69.15 7.42
C GLN A 81 -45.18 68.38 8.63
N GLY A 82 -45.94 69.06 9.49
CA GLY A 82 -46.64 68.41 10.60
C GLY A 82 -47.40 67.21 10.06
N LEU A 83 -47.10 66.03 10.59
CA LEU A 83 -47.59 64.72 10.14
C LEU A 83 -49.05 64.83 9.70
N ASN A 84 -49.28 64.77 8.39
CA ASN A 84 -50.63 64.80 7.85
C ASN A 84 -51.34 63.51 8.29
N ASP A 85 -52.63 63.56 8.66
CA ASP A 85 -53.39 62.35 9.04
C ASP A 85 -53.30 61.26 7.96
N GLN A 86 -53.15 61.66 6.69
CA GLN A 86 -52.90 60.75 5.58
C GLN A 86 -51.51 60.10 5.63
N GLU A 87 -50.48 60.83 6.03
CA GLU A 87 -49.12 60.31 6.20
C GLU A 87 -49.04 59.32 7.37
N ILE A 88 -49.73 59.64 8.48
CA ILE A 88 -49.89 58.72 9.62
C ILE A 88 -50.60 57.44 9.15
N GLN A 89 -51.68 57.56 8.38
CA GLN A 89 -52.40 56.42 7.82
C GLN A 89 -51.49 55.58 6.89
N THR A 90 -50.71 56.22 6.02
CA THR A 90 -49.76 55.51 5.14
C THR A 90 -48.64 54.86 5.93
N ALA A 91 -48.11 55.51 6.96
CA ALA A 91 -47.07 54.95 7.83
C ALA A 91 -47.62 53.74 8.61
N ILE A 92 -48.86 53.79 9.09
CA ILE A 92 -49.52 52.64 9.74
C ILE A 92 -49.72 51.50 8.74
N GLU A 93 -50.13 51.77 7.50
CA GLU A 93 -50.27 50.75 6.46
C GLU A 93 -48.93 50.15 6.04
N GLU A 94 -47.88 50.97 5.93
CA GLU A 94 -46.51 50.53 5.65
C GLU A 94 -45.95 49.71 6.80
N LEU A 95 -46.20 50.12 8.05
CA LEU A 95 -45.82 49.37 9.23
C LEU A 95 -46.55 48.04 9.27
N LYS A 96 -47.86 47.99 8.98
CA LYS A 96 -48.61 46.72 8.84
C LYS A 96 -48.08 45.84 7.71
N ARG A 97 -47.73 46.41 6.55
CA ARG A 97 -47.08 45.67 5.46
C ARG A 97 -45.71 45.12 5.90
N SER A 98 -44.94 45.92 6.64
CA SER A 98 -43.63 45.54 7.18
C SER A 98 -43.78 44.44 8.24
N THR A 99 -44.70 44.56 9.20
CA THR A 99 -45.01 43.52 10.18
C THR A 99 -45.42 42.21 9.50
N ALA A 100 -46.31 42.27 8.50
CA ALA A 100 -46.69 41.09 7.74
C ALA A 100 -45.53 40.51 6.91
N ALA A 101 -44.57 41.34 6.46
CA ALA A 101 -43.37 40.86 5.77
C ALA A 101 -42.41 40.17 6.76
N ILE A 102 -42.20 40.75 7.94
CA ILE A 102 -41.38 40.20 9.02
C ILE A 102 -41.97 38.88 9.52
N GLU A 103 -43.29 38.79 9.70
CA GLU A 103 -43.98 37.55 10.08
C GLU A 103 -43.72 36.45 9.04
N ARG A 104 -43.92 36.73 7.75
CA ARG A 104 -43.61 35.78 6.67
C ARG A 104 -42.14 35.37 6.65
N GLN A 105 -41.21 36.31 6.88
CA GLN A 105 -39.79 35.98 6.99
C GLN A 105 -39.50 35.11 8.23
N SER A 106 -40.15 35.37 9.36
CA SER A 106 -39.99 34.58 10.58
C SER A 106 -40.53 33.16 10.42
N GLU A 107 -41.64 32.99 9.70
CA GLU A 107 -42.21 31.69 9.34
C GLU A 107 -41.29 30.94 8.38
N ALA A 108 -40.77 31.61 7.35
CA ALA A 108 -39.80 31.03 6.43
C ALA A 108 -38.51 30.59 7.13
N LEU A 109 -37.98 31.40 8.06
CA LEU A 109 -36.82 31.04 8.89
C LEU A 109 -37.13 29.84 9.80
N ARG A 110 -38.33 29.78 10.40
CA ARG A 110 -38.76 28.60 11.17
C ARG A 110 -38.82 27.34 10.32
N LEU A 111 -39.34 27.44 9.09
CA LEU A 111 -39.38 26.31 8.15
C LEU A 111 -37.96 25.89 7.74
N GLN A 112 -37.07 26.83 7.46
CA GLN A 112 -35.66 26.55 7.16
C GLN A 112 -34.94 25.91 8.35
N GLN A 113 -35.17 26.39 9.57
CA GLN A 113 -34.62 25.80 10.79
C GLN A 113 -35.11 24.35 10.97
N ASN A 114 -36.40 24.10 10.77
CA ASN A 114 -36.97 22.75 10.86
C ASN A 114 -36.40 21.81 9.77
N ALA A 115 -36.27 22.30 8.54
CA ALA A 115 -35.67 21.53 7.44
C ALA A 115 -34.19 21.22 7.72
N MET A 116 -33.42 22.18 8.23
CA MET A 116 -32.02 21.99 8.59
C MET A 116 -31.87 20.99 9.76
N ASN A 117 -32.74 21.07 10.77
CA ASN A 117 -32.78 20.11 11.86
C ASN A 117 -33.12 18.69 11.37
N ALA A 118 -34.04 18.56 10.41
CA ALA A 118 -34.36 17.27 9.78
C ALA A 118 -33.16 16.72 9.00
N LEU A 119 -32.45 17.57 8.24
CA LEU A 119 -31.24 17.19 7.52
C LEU A 119 -30.14 16.71 8.47
N VAL A 120 -29.85 17.45 9.54
CA VAL A 120 -28.85 17.05 10.56
C VAL A 120 -29.22 15.71 11.22
N LYS A 121 -30.49 15.49 11.54
CA LYS A 121 -30.96 14.19 12.07
C LYS A 121 -30.79 13.07 11.05
N SER A 122 -31.13 13.31 9.78
CA SER A 122 -30.95 12.32 8.71
C SER A 122 -29.48 11.99 8.50
N GLU A 123 -28.60 13.00 8.52
CA GLU A 123 -27.17 12.83 8.35
C GLU A 123 -26.55 12.03 9.51
N ARG A 124 -26.95 12.31 10.76
CA ARG A 124 -26.54 11.51 11.92
C ARG A 124 -26.97 10.05 11.79
N ARG A 125 -28.21 9.78 11.35
CA ARG A 125 -28.70 8.42 11.10
C ARG A 125 -27.90 7.72 10.01
N THR A 126 -27.62 8.40 8.89
CA THR A 126 -26.80 7.82 7.80
C THR A 126 -25.35 7.56 8.23
N ALA A 127 -24.75 8.47 9.00
CA ALA A 127 -23.39 8.28 9.53
C ALA A 127 -23.34 7.11 10.52
N GLN A 128 -24.34 6.97 11.38
CA GLN A 128 -24.47 5.84 12.29
C GLN A 128 -24.65 4.53 11.51
N ALA A 129 -25.54 4.49 10.51
CA ALA A 129 -25.73 3.31 9.65
C ALA A 129 -24.43 2.91 8.94
N ARG A 130 -23.69 3.87 8.37
CA ARG A 130 -22.39 3.64 7.74
C ARG A 130 -21.36 3.08 8.73
N SER A 131 -21.29 3.64 9.94
CA SER A 131 -20.40 3.14 10.99
C SER A 131 -20.72 1.70 11.39
N TYR A 132 -22.01 1.34 11.50
CA TYR A 132 -22.40 -0.04 11.79
C TYR A 132 -22.02 -0.99 10.64
N THR A 133 -22.24 -0.59 9.39
CA THR A 133 -21.84 -1.42 8.24
C THR A 133 -20.32 -1.58 8.16
N GLU A 134 -19.56 -0.52 8.39
CA GLU A 134 -18.08 -0.54 8.37
C GLU A 134 -17.52 -1.45 9.47
N LYS A 135 -18.04 -1.34 10.70
CA LYS A 135 -17.69 -2.25 11.80
C LYS A 135 -18.07 -3.70 11.50
N GLY A 136 -19.18 -3.91 10.80
CA GLY A 136 -19.59 -5.24 10.34
C GLY A 136 -18.61 -5.82 9.31
N GLN A 137 -18.16 -5.01 8.35
CA GLN A 137 -17.17 -5.45 7.36
C GLN A 137 -15.80 -5.70 7.98
N LEU A 138 -15.33 -4.82 8.86
CA LEU A 138 -14.07 -5.01 9.59
C LEU A 138 -14.06 -6.33 10.35
N ARG A 139 -15.15 -6.67 11.07
CA ARG A 139 -15.26 -7.96 11.76
C ARG A 139 -15.23 -9.15 10.81
N LYS A 140 -15.86 -9.05 9.64
CA LYS A 140 -15.82 -10.12 8.64
C LYS A 140 -14.39 -10.31 8.10
N TRP A 141 -13.72 -9.22 7.75
CA TRP A 141 -12.33 -9.26 7.32
C TRP A 141 -11.38 -9.77 8.39
N ASP A 142 -11.58 -9.42 9.66
CA ASP A 142 -10.79 -9.97 10.77
C ASP A 142 -10.97 -11.48 10.91
N VAL A 143 -12.21 -11.98 10.76
CA VAL A 143 -12.51 -13.42 10.80
C VAL A 143 -11.93 -14.15 9.57
N GLU A 144 -12.10 -13.59 8.36
CA GLU A 144 -11.55 -14.15 7.13
C GLU A 144 -10.02 -14.17 7.17
N LYS A 145 -9.40 -13.09 7.63
CA LYS A 145 -7.96 -13.02 7.86
C LYS A 145 -7.51 -14.10 8.86
N GLY A 146 -8.22 -14.23 9.98
CA GLY A 146 -7.95 -15.28 10.98
C GLY A 146 -8.07 -16.69 10.40
N HIS A 147 -9.06 -16.92 9.54
CA HIS A 147 -9.25 -18.20 8.87
C HIS A 147 -8.12 -18.49 7.86
N ILE A 148 -7.73 -17.50 7.06
CA ILE A 148 -6.61 -17.63 6.11
C ILE A 148 -5.30 -17.87 6.86
N THR A 149 -5.03 -17.15 7.96
CA THR A 149 -3.83 -17.37 8.76
C THR A 149 -3.79 -18.78 9.36
N ALA A 150 -4.92 -19.27 9.88
CA ALA A 150 -4.99 -20.64 10.40
C ALA A 150 -4.77 -21.69 9.30
N ALA A 151 -5.33 -21.48 8.10
CA ALA A 151 -5.12 -22.36 6.96
C ALA A 151 -3.66 -22.34 6.47
N ILE A 152 -3.00 -21.18 6.46
CA ILE A 152 -1.57 -21.06 6.15
C ILE A 152 -0.73 -21.81 7.18
N GLU A 153 -1.02 -21.66 8.48
CA GLU A 153 -0.32 -22.37 9.56
C GLU A 153 -0.49 -23.90 9.46
N GLU A 154 -1.70 -24.38 9.15
CA GLU A 154 -1.97 -25.81 8.95
C GLU A 154 -1.22 -26.35 7.73
N LEU A 155 -1.28 -25.64 6.60
CA LEU A 155 -0.57 -26.00 5.38
C LEU A 155 0.95 -25.98 5.59
N SER A 156 1.48 -24.96 6.26
CA SER A 156 2.92 -24.87 6.56
C SER A 156 3.35 -26.02 7.45
N GLN A 157 2.60 -26.34 8.52
CA GLN A 157 2.90 -27.50 9.37
C GLN A 157 2.86 -28.80 8.58
N SER A 158 1.84 -29.00 7.73
CA SER A 158 1.74 -30.18 6.87
C SER A 158 2.93 -30.31 5.91
N LEU A 159 3.37 -29.20 5.32
CA LEU A 159 4.53 -29.15 4.43
C LEU A 159 5.81 -29.45 5.21
N THR A 160 5.96 -28.95 6.44
CA THR A 160 7.11 -29.28 7.31
C THR A 160 7.14 -30.78 7.61
N TYR A 161 6.02 -31.38 7.99
CA TYR A 161 5.94 -32.82 8.23
C TYR A 161 6.30 -33.62 6.98
N GLN A 162 5.73 -33.29 5.83
CA GLN A 162 6.05 -33.96 4.55
C GLN A 162 7.53 -33.80 4.17
N THR A 163 8.10 -32.62 4.37
CA THR A 163 9.53 -32.34 4.11
C THR A 163 10.41 -33.22 4.99
N THR A 164 10.12 -33.32 6.29
CA THR A 164 10.88 -34.18 7.22
C THR A 164 10.74 -35.68 6.91
N ASP A 165 9.54 -36.14 6.52
CA ASP A 165 9.30 -37.52 6.12
C ASP A 165 10.05 -37.88 4.82
N LEU A 166 9.96 -37.02 3.79
CA LEU A 166 10.70 -37.18 2.54
C LEU A 166 12.23 -37.16 2.76
N GLU A 167 12.74 -36.31 3.65
CA GLU A 167 14.15 -36.33 4.04
C GLU A 167 14.56 -37.65 4.71
N GLN A 168 13.73 -38.19 5.60
CA GLN A 168 13.99 -39.46 6.26
C GLN A 168 13.93 -40.63 5.27
N GLN A 169 12.95 -40.65 4.38
CA GLN A 169 12.84 -41.64 3.30
C GLN A 169 14.04 -41.57 2.35
N CYS A 170 14.51 -40.36 1.99
CA CYS A 170 15.71 -40.18 1.19
C CYS A 170 16.94 -40.79 1.89
N LYS A 171 17.15 -40.54 3.19
CA LYS A 171 18.27 -41.12 3.97
C LYS A 171 18.18 -42.65 4.06
N ALA A 172 16.98 -43.19 4.29
CA ALA A 172 16.75 -44.63 4.37
C ALA A 172 17.01 -45.32 3.03
N SER A 173 16.51 -44.74 1.92
CA SER A 173 16.77 -45.26 0.57
C SER A 173 18.25 -45.24 0.21
N GLU A 174 18.98 -44.18 0.58
CA GLU A 174 20.42 -44.08 0.35
C GLU A 174 21.20 -45.17 1.10
N ALA A 175 20.84 -45.44 2.35
CA ALA A 175 21.44 -46.54 3.13
C ALA A 175 21.11 -47.90 2.50
N GLY A 176 19.88 -48.11 2.03
CA GLY A 176 19.47 -49.32 1.32
C GLY A 176 20.27 -49.56 0.04
N VAL A 177 20.43 -48.53 -0.80
CA VAL A 177 21.24 -48.62 -2.03
C VAL A 177 22.69 -48.98 -1.69
N LYS A 178 23.32 -48.29 -0.72
CA LYS A 178 24.68 -48.61 -0.26
C LYS A 178 24.83 -50.05 0.20
N GLN A 179 23.89 -50.55 1.00
CA GLN A 179 23.89 -51.94 1.45
C GLN A 179 23.77 -52.93 0.29
N THR A 180 22.94 -52.64 -0.72
CA THR A 180 22.81 -53.49 -1.91
C THR A 180 24.09 -53.50 -2.75
N VAL A 181 24.75 -52.34 -2.94
CA VAL A 181 26.06 -52.23 -3.61
C VAL A 181 27.08 -53.11 -2.90
N ASP A 182 27.21 -52.95 -1.58
CA ASP A 182 28.17 -53.71 -0.79
C ASP A 182 27.91 -55.22 -0.87
N SER A 183 26.64 -55.64 -0.89
CA SER A 183 26.29 -57.05 -1.02
C SER A 183 26.60 -57.60 -2.41
N ILE A 184 26.34 -56.82 -3.47
CA ILE A 184 26.63 -57.23 -4.86
C ILE A 184 28.14 -57.37 -5.03
N LEU A 185 28.92 -56.34 -4.68
CA LEU A 185 30.39 -56.37 -4.79
C LEU A 185 31.01 -57.52 -3.99
N LYS A 186 30.55 -57.79 -2.75
CA LYS A 186 31.02 -58.94 -1.97
C LYS A 186 30.70 -60.28 -2.64
N SER A 187 29.61 -60.36 -3.39
CA SER A 187 29.26 -61.57 -4.14
C SER A 187 30.06 -61.70 -5.44
N ASP A 188 30.35 -60.58 -6.13
CA ASP A 188 31.27 -60.52 -7.27
C ASP A 188 32.68 -60.97 -6.85
N ASP A 189 33.21 -60.44 -5.75
CA ASP A 189 34.53 -60.79 -5.22
C ASP A 189 34.66 -62.29 -4.91
N LYS A 190 33.62 -62.90 -4.32
CA LYS A 190 33.58 -64.34 -4.07
C LYS A 190 33.61 -65.15 -5.37
N LEU A 191 32.93 -64.68 -6.40
CA LEU A 191 32.93 -65.30 -7.72
C LEU A 191 34.31 -65.15 -8.37
N LEU A 192 34.89 -63.95 -8.37
CA LEU A 192 36.23 -63.71 -8.91
C LEU A 192 37.30 -64.55 -8.21
N LEU A 193 37.22 -64.71 -6.88
CA LEU A 193 38.09 -65.61 -6.12
C LEU A 193 37.92 -67.08 -6.53
N SER A 194 36.71 -67.52 -6.87
CA SER A 194 36.49 -68.90 -7.34
C SER A 194 37.00 -69.10 -8.78
N LEU A 195 36.87 -68.09 -9.65
CA LEU A 195 37.47 -68.09 -10.98
C LEU A 195 39.00 -68.08 -10.92
N GLN A 196 39.59 -67.33 -9.99
CA GLN A 196 41.04 -67.31 -9.80
C GLN A 196 41.56 -68.69 -9.40
N LYS A 197 40.87 -69.39 -8.49
CA LYS A 197 41.20 -70.78 -8.11
C LYS A 197 41.09 -71.74 -9.29
N LEU A 198 40.00 -71.62 -10.05
CA LEU A 198 39.82 -72.43 -11.25
C LEU A 198 40.94 -72.14 -12.28
N SER A 199 41.34 -70.88 -12.44
CA SER A 199 42.44 -70.50 -13.32
C SER A 199 43.80 -71.05 -12.86
N SER A 200 44.08 -71.10 -11.55
CA SER A 200 45.31 -71.72 -11.04
C SER A 200 45.31 -73.24 -11.24
N ASP A 201 44.14 -73.89 -11.19
CA ASP A 201 44.01 -75.32 -11.47
C ASP A 201 44.13 -75.65 -12.96
N LEU A 202 44.02 -74.65 -13.85
CA LEU A 202 44.11 -74.77 -15.31
C LEU A 202 45.54 -74.59 -15.86
N GLU A 203 46.49 -74.17 -15.02
CA GLU A 203 47.87 -73.92 -15.47
C GLU A 203 48.52 -75.24 -15.93
N PRO A 204 49.05 -75.31 -17.16
CA PRO A 204 49.25 -76.59 -17.84
C PRO A 204 50.45 -77.36 -17.30
N SER A 205 50.23 -78.64 -16.98
CA SER A 205 51.25 -79.68 -16.70
C SER A 205 52.16 -80.02 -17.90
N ARG A 206 52.15 -79.18 -18.94
CA ARG A 206 52.79 -79.42 -20.25
C ARG A 206 54.32 -79.51 -20.18
N LEU A 207 54.92 -78.89 -19.18
CA LEU A 207 56.37 -79.00 -18.93
C LEU A 207 56.78 -80.41 -18.50
N ASP A 208 55.90 -81.12 -17.79
CA ASP A 208 56.14 -82.48 -17.31
C ASP A 208 56.02 -83.50 -18.46
N ASP A 209 55.05 -83.30 -19.36
CA ASP A 209 54.82 -84.20 -20.50
C ASP A 209 55.98 -84.23 -21.50
N ASP A 210 56.62 -83.08 -21.79
CA ASP A 210 57.78 -83.01 -22.69
C ASP A 210 59.01 -83.75 -22.12
N GLU A 211 59.23 -83.66 -20.80
CA GLU A 211 60.29 -84.40 -20.10
C GLU A 211 60.01 -85.91 -20.09
N ILE A 212 58.76 -86.31 -19.87
CA ILE A 212 58.32 -87.71 -19.91
C ILE A 212 58.50 -88.29 -21.33
N ILE A 213 58.13 -87.55 -22.39
CA ILE A 213 58.33 -87.98 -23.78
C ILE A 213 59.82 -88.16 -24.09
N ALA A 214 60.68 -87.23 -23.67
CA ALA A 214 62.12 -87.33 -23.85
C ALA A 214 62.67 -88.59 -23.15
N ARG A 215 62.19 -88.87 -21.93
CA ARG A 215 62.61 -90.05 -21.16
C ARG A 215 62.15 -91.37 -21.79
N ILE A 216 60.94 -91.44 -22.33
CA ILE A 216 60.43 -92.63 -23.03
C ILE A 216 61.25 -92.91 -24.28
N ARG A 217 61.57 -91.88 -25.07
CA ARG A 217 62.45 -92.01 -26.25
C ARG A 217 63.83 -92.54 -25.87
N GLU A 218 64.41 -92.01 -24.80
CA GLU A 218 65.71 -92.47 -24.29
C GLU A 218 65.67 -93.95 -23.86
N LEU A 219 64.63 -94.36 -23.14
CA LEU A 219 64.46 -95.75 -22.71
C LEU A 219 64.23 -96.71 -23.88
N CYS A 220 63.45 -96.31 -24.89
CA CYS A 220 63.25 -97.09 -26.11
C CYS A 220 64.57 -97.25 -26.88
N ALA A 221 65.37 -96.19 -27.00
CA ALA A 221 66.70 -96.27 -27.63
C ALA A 221 67.64 -97.26 -26.90
N ARG A 222 67.63 -97.26 -25.55
CA ARG A 222 68.40 -98.26 -24.77
C ARG A 222 67.88 -99.68 -24.97
N LEU A 223 66.56 -99.87 -25.02
CA LEU A 223 65.96 -101.19 -25.26
C LEU A 223 66.34 -101.73 -26.65
N ILE A 224 66.27 -100.90 -27.70
CA ILE A 224 66.71 -101.27 -29.05
C ILE A 224 68.18 -101.68 -29.02
N LYS A 225 69.05 -100.89 -28.39
CA LYS A 225 70.47 -101.22 -28.27
C LYS A 225 70.71 -102.58 -27.61
N HIS A 226 70.10 -102.83 -26.45
CA HIS A 226 70.29 -104.09 -25.72
C HIS A 226 69.68 -105.30 -26.42
N THR A 227 68.55 -105.13 -27.12
CA THR A 227 67.95 -106.23 -27.90
C THR A 227 68.78 -106.60 -29.12
N VAL A 228 69.31 -105.61 -29.85
CA VAL A 228 70.23 -105.85 -30.98
C VAL A 228 71.51 -106.52 -30.50
N GLU A 229 72.14 -106.01 -29.43
CA GLU A 229 73.33 -106.63 -28.82
C GLU A 229 73.04 -108.06 -28.33
N GLY A 230 71.89 -108.30 -27.71
CA GLY A 230 71.47 -109.62 -27.23
C GLY A 230 71.19 -110.63 -28.36
N ILE A 231 70.57 -110.19 -29.46
CA ILE A 231 70.32 -111.05 -30.63
C ILE A 231 71.63 -111.36 -31.35
N ARG A 232 72.52 -110.37 -31.53
CA ARG A 232 73.85 -110.55 -32.13
C ARG A 232 74.70 -111.54 -31.34
N THR A 233 74.84 -111.33 -30.03
CA THR A 233 75.60 -112.24 -29.17
C THR A 233 75.00 -113.65 -29.13
N ARG A 234 73.68 -113.79 -29.25
CA ARG A 234 73.03 -115.12 -29.37
C ARG A 234 73.31 -115.77 -30.72
N LEU A 235 73.31 -115.02 -31.82
CA LEU A 235 73.67 -115.51 -33.16
C LEU A 235 75.15 -115.91 -33.23
N ASP A 236 76.05 -115.06 -32.74
CA ASP A 236 77.49 -115.38 -32.64
C ASP A 236 77.70 -116.67 -31.84
N ARG A 237 76.99 -116.83 -30.72
CA ARG A 237 77.07 -118.07 -29.92
C ARG A 237 76.59 -119.29 -30.68
N VAL A 238 75.44 -119.21 -31.36
CA VAL A 238 74.89 -120.35 -32.13
C VAL A 238 75.78 -120.69 -33.32
N TYR A 239 76.33 -119.69 -34.00
CA TYR A 239 77.30 -119.85 -35.09
C TYR A 239 78.57 -120.56 -34.60
N LEU A 240 79.17 -120.09 -33.51
CA LEU A 240 80.36 -120.73 -32.90
C LEU A 240 80.07 -122.13 -32.34
N GLU A 241 78.90 -122.37 -31.74
CA GLU A 241 78.46 -123.69 -31.29
C GLU A 241 78.26 -124.65 -32.49
N GLY A 242 77.74 -124.16 -33.62
CA GLY A 242 77.58 -124.92 -34.87
C GLY A 242 78.92 -125.31 -35.50
N LEU A 243 79.85 -124.35 -35.59
CA LEU A 243 81.23 -124.60 -36.03
C LEU A 243 81.96 -125.62 -35.14
N ALA A 244 81.74 -125.57 -33.82
CA ALA A 244 82.36 -126.51 -32.89
C ALA A 244 81.76 -127.93 -32.97
N GLY A 245 80.52 -128.05 -33.47
CA GLY A 245 79.81 -129.32 -33.72
C GLY A 245 80.25 -130.03 -35.01
N SER A 246 80.76 -129.30 -36.00
CA SER A 246 81.39 -129.88 -37.20
C SER A 246 82.83 -130.32 -36.88
N LYS A 247 83.01 -131.59 -36.53
CA LYS A 247 84.34 -132.22 -36.42
C LYS A 247 84.36 -133.50 -37.26
N ALA A 248 84.37 -133.35 -38.57
CA ALA A 248 84.81 -134.38 -39.50
C ALA A 248 85.79 -133.76 -40.52
N PRO A 249 86.98 -134.33 -40.76
CA PRO A 249 87.92 -133.77 -41.71
C PRO A 249 87.69 -134.41 -43.09
N ASN A 250 86.90 -133.77 -43.96
CA ASN A 250 87.15 -133.76 -45.41
C ASN A 250 86.11 -132.94 -46.20
N ASP A 251 86.64 -132.26 -47.22
CA ASP A 251 86.02 -131.73 -48.44
C ASP A 251 85.36 -130.34 -48.43
N HIS A 252 85.82 -129.53 -49.39
CA HIS A 252 85.53 -128.13 -49.70
C HIS A 252 84.04 -127.74 -49.86
N ALA A 253 83.09 -128.67 -49.71
CA ALA A 253 81.67 -128.39 -49.72
C ALA A 253 81.19 -127.70 -48.42
N GLU A 254 81.79 -128.03 -47.27
CA GLU A 254 81.47 -127.40 -45.99
C GLU A 254 81.97 -125.94 -45.90
N GLU A 255 82.99 -125.58 -46.69
CA GLU A 255 83.59 -124.24 -46.71
C GLU A 255 82.75 -123.26 -47.55
N GLU A 256 82.11 -123.75 -48.62
CA GLU A 256 81.14 -122.98 -49.41
C GLU A 256 79.84 -122.78 -48.63
N GLU A 257 79.32 -123.83 -47.98
CA GLU A 257 78.15 -123.72 -47.08
C GLU A 257 78.42 -122.81 -45.86
N ALA A 258 79.63 -122.82 -45.29
CA ALA A 258 79.98 -121.91 -44.20
C ALA A 258 80.09 -120.44 -44.64
N ASN A 259 80.55 -120.19 -45.87
CA ASN A 259 80.59 -118.83 -46.44
C ASN A 259 79.18 -118.34 -46.77
N ASP A 260 78.32 -119.19 -47.34
CA ASP A 260 76.91 -118.86 -47.60
C ASP A 260 76.17 -118.55 -46.29
N LEU A 261 76.39 -119.34 -45.23
CA LEU A 261 75.84 -119.07 -43.90
C LEU A 261 76.40 -117.79 -43.26
N GLN A 262 77.66 -117.44 -43.54
CA GLN A 262 78.24 -116.18 -43.09
C GLN A 262 77.62 -114.99 -43.83
N GLU A 263 77.42 -115.07 -45.14
CA GLU A 263 76.74 -114.02 -45.92
C GLU A 263 75.28 -113.85 -45.48
N GLU A 264 74.56 -114.95 -45.21
CA GLU A 264 73.21 -114.92 -44.64
C GLU A 264 73.19 -114.29 -43.23
N LEU A 265 74.19 -114.58 -42.40
CA LEU A 265 74.31 -114.03 -41.05
C LEU A 265 74.68 -112.53 -41.06
N GLU A 266 75.54 -112.11 -42.00
CA GLU A 266 75.83 -110.70 -42.26
C GLU A 266 74.60 -109.95 -42.77
N SER A 267 73.82 -110.55 -43.67
CA SER A 267 72.51 -110.03 -44.10
C SER A 267 71.57 -109.88 -42.91
N LEU A 268 71.45 -110.91 -42.07
CA LEU A 268 70.61 -110.88 -40.87
C LEU A 268 71.05 -109.78 -39.89
N TYR A 269 72.35 -109.52 -39.75
CA TYR A 269 72.86 -108.42 -38.91
C TYR A 269 72.47 -107.03 -39.38
N THR A 270 72.25 -106.85 -40.68
CA THR A 270 71.71 -105.58 -41.21
C THR A 270 70.22 -105.44 -40.95
N GLU A 271 69.47 -106.54 -40.86
CA GLU A 271 68.02 -106.55 -40.65
C GLU A 271 67.61 -106.47 -39.16
N ILE A 272 68.45 -106.96 -38.24
CA ILE A 272 68.14 -106.99 -36.80
C ILE A 272 67.88 -105.59 -36.22
N LEU A 273 68.66 -104.58 -36.63
CA LEU A 273 68.49 -103.22 -36.12
C LEU A 273 67.15 -102.58 -36.58
N PRO A 274 66.81 -102.55 -37.89
CA PRO A 274 65.51 -102.10 -38.36
C PRO A 274 64.33 -102.82 -37.69
N VAL A 275 64.40 -104.14 -37.52
CA VAL A 275 63.32 -104.93 -36.91
C VAL A 275 63.19 -104.63 -35.41
N ALA A 276 64.31 -104.53 -34.69
CA ALA A 276 64.32 -104.12 -33.28
C ALA A 276 63.78 -102.70 -33.09
N GLN A 277 64.12 -101.78 -33.99
CA GLN A 277 63.58 -100.42 -34.00
C GLN A 277 62.07 -100.41 -34.22
N MET A 278 61.58 -101.05 -35.30
CA MET A 278 60.14 -101.12 -35.58
C MET A 278 59.36 -101.77 -34.43
N SER A 279 59.88 -102.85 -33.85
CA SER A 279 59.21 -103.53 -32.72
C SER A 279 59.15 -102.67 -31.47
N ALA A 280 60.23 -101.97 -31.11
CA ALA A 280 60.24 -101.09 -29.94
C ALA A 280 59.35 -99.85 -30.15
N GLU A 281 59.36 -99.29 -31.36
CA GLU A 281 58.48 -98.18 -31.74
C GLU A 281 57.01 -98.59 -31.67
N GLN A 282 56.65 -99.75 -32.23
CA GLN A 282 55.27 -100.24 -32.28
C GLN A 282 54.75 -100.70 -30.92
N GLN A 283 55.58 -101.35 -30.09
CA GLN A 283 55.15 -101.90 -28.80
C GLN A 283 55.15 -100.87 -27.67
N PHE A 284 56.06 -99.90 -27.68
CA PHE A 284 56.28 -99.02 -26.53
C PHE A 284 56.15 -97.54 -26.86
N LEU A 285 56.78 -97.06 -27.94
CA LEU A 285 56.79 -95.63 -28.25
C LEU A 285 55.43 -95.11 -28.72
N GLU A 286 54.84 -95.74 -29.74
CA GLU A 286 53.54 -95.30 -30.28
C GLU A 286 52.40 -95.38 -29.25
N PRO A 287 52.25 -96.48 -28.46
CA PRO A 287 51.20 -96.54 -27.44
C PRO A 287 51.39 -95.49 -26.34
N ALA A 288 52.63 -95.20 -25.94
CA ALA A 288 52.91 -94.18 -24.94
C ALA A 288 52.61 -92.77 -25.46
N LEU A 289 53.02 -92.44 -26.69
CA LEU A 289 52.67 -91.17 -27.33
C LEU A 289 51.16 -91.02 -27.52
N ARG A 290 50.45 -92.10 -27.87
CA ARG A 290 48.99 -92.11 -28.00
C ARG A 290 48.30 -91.92 -26.64
N ALA A 291 48.84 -92.50 -25.56
CA ALA A 291 48.33 -92.31 -24.21
C ALA A 291 48.52 -90.87 -23.72
N ILE A 292 49.70 -90.28 -23.97
CA ILE A 292 50.00 -88.88 -23.63
C ILE A 292 49.12 -87.91 -24.45
N ALA A 293 48.95 -88.16 -25.75
CA ALA A 293 48.05 -87.37 -26.58
C ALA A 293 46.58 -87.51 -26.15
N ALA A 294 46.17 -88.68 -25.65
CA ALA A 294 44.82 -88.89 -25.12
C ALA A 294 44.61 -88.17 -23.77
N SER A 295 45.62 -88.14 -22.89
CA SER A 295 45.56 -87.36 -21.64
C SER A 295 45.59 -85.86 -21.90
N ASP A 296 46.36 -85.40 -22.88
CA ASP A 296 46.37 -84.00 -23.34
C ASP A 296 45.01 -83.61 -23.93
N GLY A 297 44.38 -84.48 -24.74
CA GLY A 297 43.01 -84.27 -25.24
C GLY A 297 41.96 -84.13 -24.13
N GLN A 298 42.06 -84.94 -23.07
CA GLN A 298 41.17 -84.84 -21.90
C GLN A 298 41.46 -83.59 -21.05
N GLY A 299 42.73 -83.22 -20.90
CA GLY A 299 43.16 -81.97 -20.28
C GLY A 299 42.60 -80.77 -21.02
N GLN A 300 42.74 -80.75 -22.34
CA GLN A 300 42.23 -79.71 -23.22
C GLN A 300 40.69 -79.60 -23.19
N GLU A 301 39.96 -80.71 -23.07
CA GLU A 301 38.50 -80.64 -22.91
C GLU A 301 38.12 -80.01 -21.56
N ARG A 302 38.86 -80.30 -20.49
CA ARG A 302 38.66 -79.69 -19.17
C ARG A 302 39.01 -78.19 -19.19
N THR A 303 40.12 -77.80 -19.82
CA THR A 303 40.49 -76.38 -19.95
C THR A 303 39.46 -75.62 -20.77
N VAL A 304 38.99 -76.17 -21.89
CA VAL A 304 37.94 -75.55 -22.72
C VAL A 304 36.64 -75.39 -21.93
N LYS A 305 36.21 -76.39 -21.15
CA LYS A 305 35.02 -76.27 -20.29
C LYS A 305 35.19 -75.22 -19.20
N ALA A 306 36.35 -75.17 -18.54
CA ALA A 306 36.63 -74.18 -17.51
C ALA A 306 36.78 -72.76 -18.07
N VAL A 307 37.40 -72.58 -19.23
CA VAL A 307 37.46 -71.28 -19.94
C VAL A 307 36.07 -70.82 -20.37
N LYS A 308 35.23 -71.71 -20.88
CA LYS A 308 33.82 -71.38 -21.17
C LYS A 308 33.07 -70.93 -19.92
N TYR A 309 33.23 -71.66 -18.81
CA TYR A 309 32.64 -71.27 -17.53
C TYR A 309 33.14 -69.90 -17.04
N ILE A 310 34.46 -69.64 -17.10
CA ILE A 310 35.05 -68.33 -16.77
C ILE A 310 34.44 -67.24 -17.66
N HIS A 311 34.32 -67.48 -18.97
CA HIS A 311 33.73 -66.54 -19.90
C HIS A 311 32.26 -66.24 -19.59
N ASP A 312 31.45 -67.26 -19.36
CA ASP A 312 30.04 -67.13 -19.00
C ASP A 312 29.88 -66.36 -17.67
N CYS A 313 30.76 -66.64 -16.70
CA CYS A 313 30.80 -65.88 -15.45
C CYS A 313 31.20 -64.41 -15.67
N MET A 314 32.15 -64.11 -16.55
CA MET A 314 32.53 -62.74 -16.89
C MET A 314 31.38 -62.00 -17.58
N ILE A 315 30.66 -62.64 -18.51
CA ILE A 315 29.44 -62.07 -19.11
C ILE A 315 28.39 -61.79 -18.03
N PHE A 316 28.19 -62.74 -17.11
CA PHE A 316 27.26 -62.57 -16.00
C PHE A 316 27.63 -61.37 -15.11
N LEU A 317 28.91 -61.23 -14.74
CA LEU A 317 29.43 -60.10 -13.96
C LEU A 317 29.18 -58.76 -14.68
N VAL A 318 29.49 -58.69 -15.98
CA VAL A 318 29.29 -57.46 -16.79
C VAL A 318 27.81 -57.10 -16.86
N ASN A 319 26.93 -58.03 -17.26
CA ASN A 319 25.49 -57.77 -17.33
C ASN A 319 24.90 -57.36 -15.97
N ARG A 320 25.40 -57.95 -14.89
CA ARG A 320 24.98 -57.59 -13.53
C ARG A 320 25.42 -56.17 -13.14
N ILE A 321 26.63 -55.76 -13.49
CA ILE A 321 27.12 -54.40 -13.23
C ILE A 321 26.35 -53.39 -14.09
N GLU A 322 26.10 -53.68 -15.37
CA GLU A 322 25.34 -52.79 -16.26
C GLU A 322 23.89 -52.57 -15.76
N THR A 323 23.19 -53.65 -15.41
CA THR A 323 21.82 -53.55 -14.86
C THR A 323 21.78 -52.86 -13.49
N PHE A 324 22.86 -52.98 -12.71
CA PHE A 324 22.98 -52.25 -11.45
C PHE A 324 23.27 -50.77 -11.67
N LEU A 325 24.14 -50.43 -12.63
CA LEU A 325 24.46 -49.04 -13.00
C LEU A 325 23.20 -48.28 -13.42
N GLU A 326 22.38 -48.85 -14.30
CA GLU A 326 21.11 -48.26 -14.75
C GLU A 326 20.20 -47.94 -13.55
N ARG A 327 20.01 -48.90 -12.63
CA ARG A 327 19.20 -48.70 -11.42
C ARG A 327 19.79 -47.68 -10.45
N ALA A 328 21.12 -47.61 -10.36
CA ALA A 328 21.81 -46.63 -9.53
C ALA A 328 21.66 -45.21 -10.10
N GLU A 329 21.71 -45.06 -11.42
CA GLU A 329 21.45 -43.80 -12.12
C GLU A 329 20.01 -43.34 -11.93
N GLU A 330 19.02 -44.22 -12.11
CA GLU A 330 17.60 -43.93 -11.82
C GLU A 330 17.40 -43.48 -10.37
N SER A 331 18.01 -44.18 -9.41
CA SER A 331 17.97 -43.83 -7.99
C SER A 331 18.64 -42.46 -7.72
N GLN A 332 19.75 -42.17 -8.40
CA GLN A 332 20.42 -40.89 -8.30
C GLN A 332 19.57 -39.75 -8.87
N CYS A 333 18.93 -39.93 -10.03
CA CYS A 333 18.00 -38.97 -10.61
C CYS A 333 16.83 -38.71 -9.66
N HIS A 334 16.23 -39.76 -9.10
CA HIS A 334 15.16 -39.64 -8.10
C HIS A 334 15.62 -38.85 -6.87
N LYS A 335 16.81 -39.13 -6.34
CA LYS A 335 17.40 -38.38 -5.23
C LYS A 335 17.62 -36.90 -5.58
N MET A 336 18.11 -36.59 -6.77
CA MET A 336 18.31 -35.20 -7.19
C MET A 336 16.98 -34.46 -7.31
N ALA A 337 15.95 -35.10 -7.87
CA ALA A 337 14.61 -34.53 -7.93
C ALA A 337 14.03 -34.30 -6.53
N LEU A 338 14.13 -35.27 -5.62
CA LEU A 338 13.69 -35.11 -4.22
C LEU A 338 14.43 -33.98 -3.52
N LYS A 339 15.75 -33.86 -3.67
CA LYS A 339 16.51 -32.75 -3.10
C LYS A 339 16.07 -31.39 -3.64
N ALA A 340 15.83 -31.28 -4.95
CA ALA A 340 15.32 -30.04 -5.54
C ALA A 340 13.92 -29.67 -4.99
N VAL A 341 13.04 -30.67 -4.82
CA VAL A 341 11.73 -30.48 -4.18
C VAL A 341 11.88 -30.04 -2.73
N LEU A 342 12.72 -30.69 -1.94
CA LEU A 342 13.01 -30.33 -0.55
C LEU A 342 13.60 -28.92 -0.42
N GLU A 343 14.54 -28.55 -1.29
CA GLU A 343 15.09 -27.19 -1.33
C GLU A 343 14.03 -26.15 -1.67
N SER A 344 13.12 -26.46 -2.60
CA SER A 344 12.01 -25.56 -2.94
C SER A 344 11.01 -25.44 -1.79
N ALA A 345 10.64 -26.55 -1.15
CA ALA A 345 9.75 -26.57 0.01
C ALA A 345 10.34 -25.78 1.19
N ASN A 346 11.63 -25.95 1.47
CA ASN A 346 12.33 -25.20 2.51
C ASN A 346 12.41 -23.70 2.22
N LYS A 347 12.56 -23.31 0.94
CA LYS A 347 12.50 -21.88 0.53
C LYS A 347 11.12 -21.29 0.77
N GLU A 348 10.05 -21.99 0.41
CA GLU A 348 8.67 -21.55 0.64
C GLU A 348 8.34 -21.45 2.15
N LEU A 349 8.76 -22.43 2.95
CA LEU A 349 8.64 -22.41 4.42
C LEU A 349 9.36 -21.19 5.02
N SER A 350 10.58 -20.90 4.55
CA SER A 350 11.37 -19.74 5.03
C SER A 350 10.74 -18.40 4.65
N GLN A 351 10.06 -18.32 3.50
CA GLN A 351 9.33 -17.12 3.07
C GLN A 351 8.04 -16.92 3.88
N SER A 352 7.33 -18.00 4.21
CA SER A 352 6.12 -17.94 5.04
C SER A 352 6.41 -17.51 6.48
N GLU A 353 7.58 -17.85 7.02
CA GLU A 353 8.00 -17.48 8.39
C GLU A 353 8.55 -16.03 8.49
N ALA A 354 9.00 -15.45 7.37
CA ALA A 354 9.63 -14.13 7.31
C ALA A 354 8.65 -12.92 7.38
N ALA A 355 7.38 -13.13 7.71
CA ALA A 355 6.41 -12.04 7.83
C ALA A 355 5.89 -11.81 9.27
N PRO A 356 6.72 -11.39 10.25
CA PRO A 356 6.24 -10.43 11.20
C PRO A 356 6.25 -9.08 10.47
N VAL A 357 5.10 -8.68 9.92
CA VAL A 357 4.90 -7.29 9.46
C VAL A 357 5.46 -6.36 10.54
N PRO A 358 6.55 -5.61 10.30
CA PRO A 358 6.99 -4.64 11.28
C PRO A 358 5.84 -3.65 11.39
N LYS A 359 5.30 -3.53 12.61
CA LYS A 359 4.34 -2.47 12.96
C LYS A 359 4.83 -1.18 12.30
N PRO A 360 4.12 -0.59 11.34
CA PRO A 360 4.49 0.74 10.90
C PRO A 360 4.28 1.64 12.11
N SER A 361 5.39 2.10 12.67
CA SER A 361 5.45 3.32 13.46
C SER A 361 4.57 4.36 12.77
N SER A 362 3.66 4.93 13.54
CA SER A 362 2.82 6.07 13.19
C SER A 362 3.39 6.98 12.10
N PRO A 363 2.56 7.37 11.13
CA PRO A 363 2.56 8.73 10.66
C PRO A 363 1.25 9.39 11.10
N THR A 364 1.41 10.43 11.91
CA THR A 364 0.69 11.69 11.78
C THR A 364 -0.81 11.60 11.50
N ARG A 365 -1.60 11.84 12.55
CA ARG A 365 -2.99 12.28 12.45
C ARG A 365 -3.11 13.37 11.37
N PRO A 366 -3.86 13.19 10.27
CA PRO A 366 -4.37 14.31 9.52
C PRO A 366 -5.60 14.83 10.28
N ASN A 367 -5.45 16.02 10.83
CA ASN A 367 -6.54 16.81 11.38
C ASN A 367 -7.54 17.12 10.25
N THR A 368 -8.58 16.30 10.08
CA THR A 368 -9.70 16.60 9.19
C THR A 368 -10.88 17.13 9.99
N GLN A 369 -10.74 18.35 10.51
CA GLN A 369 -11.88 19.23 10.65
C GLN A 369 -12.24 19.76 9.26
N ARG A 370 -13.08 19.03 8.52
CA ARG A 370 -13.79 19.62 7.38
C ARG A 370 -15.28 19.55 7.62
N ARG A 371 -15.74 20.70 8.12
CA ARG A 371 -17.10 21.16 8.31
C ARG A 371 -17.94 20.82 7.07
N ARG A 372 -18.92 19.95 7.27
CA ARG A 372 -20.04 19.74 6.34
C ARG A 372 -20.80 21.06 6.22
N LYS A 373 -20.97 21.53 4.99
CA LYS A 373 -22.07 22.45 4.63
C LYS A 373 -22.88 21.75 3.54
N SER A 374 -24.08 21.36 3.93
CA SER A 374 -25.18 21.00 3.07
C SER A 374 -26.09 22.22 2.86
N SER A 375 -26.53 22.42 1.61
CA SER A 375 -27.75 23.08 1.09
C SER A 375 -27.41 23.67 -0.28
N SER A 376 -27.89 23.06 -1.38
CA SER A 376 -29.13 23.39 -2.12
C SER A 376 -29.10 24.80 -2.71
N SER A 377 -29.39 25.10 -3.99
CA SER A 377 -29.94 24.34 -5.13
C SER A 377 -30.09 25.31 -6.33
N GLN A 378 -30.23 24.75 -7.54
CA GLN A 378 -30.68 25.37 -8.82
C GLN A 378 -29.60 26.20 -9.57
N SER A 379 -29.41 26.11 -10.90
CA SER A 379 -30.26 25.66 -12.01
C SER A 379 -29.43 25.29 -13.26
N ALA A 380 -30.06 24.49 -14.14
CA ALA A 380 -29.85 24.28 -15.59
C ALA A 380 -28.43 24.42 -16.18
N LEU A 381 -27.88 23.39 -16.82
CA LEU A 381 -28.19 23.11 -18.24
C LEU A 381 -28.01 21.61 -18.58
N ARG A 382 -28.92 21.15 -19.43
CA ARG A 382 -28.99 19.81 -20.01
C ARG A 382 -27.75 19.51 -20.87
N VAL A 383 -27.06 18.40 -20.63
CA VAL A 383 -26.50 17.55 -21.68
C VAL A 383 -26.74 16.09 -21.32
N ARG A 384 -27.16 15.34 -22.33
CA ARG A 384 -27.77 14.00 -22.30
C ARG A 384 -26.82 12.92 -21.78
N ASN A 385 -27.39 12.07 -20.92
CA ASN A 385 -27.29 10.61 -20.88
C ASN A 385 -26.10 9.93 -21.59
N THR A 386 -25.18 9.41 -20.77
CA THR A 386 -24.71 8.03 -20.94
C THR A 386 -24.82 7.32 -19.60
N ARG A 387 -25.38 6.11 -19.67
CA ARG A 387 -26.00 5.39 -18.57
C ARG A 387 -25.01 5.01 -17.47
N ARG A 388 -25.50 5.15 -16.24
CA ARG A 388 -25.05 4.40 -15.07
C ARG A 388 -25.32 2.91 -15.29
N SER A 389 -24.27 2.11 -15.31
CA SER A 389 -24.32 0.74 -14.80
C SER A 389 -23.50 0.70 -13.52
N SER A 390 -24.19 0.69 -12.40
CA SER A 390 -23.68 0.15 -11.14
C SER A 390 -23.62 -1.37 -11.29
N GLY A 391 -22.42 -1.94 -11.36
CA GLY A 391 -22.24 -3.40 -11.37
C GLY A 391 -21.08 -3.86 -12.23
N HIS A 392 -19.86 -3.54 -11.82
CA HIS A 392 -18.69 -4.43 -11.92
C HIS A 392 -17.59 -3.74 -11.11
N LEU A 393 -17.03 -4.45 -10.13
CA LEU A 393 -15.71 -4.11 -9.63
C LEU A 393 -14.78 -4.47 -10.79
N ASP A 394 -14.38 -3.46 -11.54
CA ASP A 394 -13.33 -3.59 -12.54
C ASP A 394 -12.03 -3.69 -11.72
N GLU A 395 -11.61 -4.93 -11.42
CA GLU A 395 -10.40 -5.24 -10.65
C GLU A 395 -9.11 -4.83 -11.38
N ASP A 396 -9.22 -4.27 -12.60
CA ASP A 396 -8.10 -3.93 -13.47
C ASP A 396 -7.84 -2.41 -13.61
N ILE A 397 -8.55 -1.54 -12.89
CA ILE A 397 -8.24 -0.09 -12.94
C ILE A 397 -7.08 0.22 -12.00
N GLU A 398 -5.95 0.65 -12.58
CA GLU A 398 -4.78 1.09 -11.82
C GLU A 398 -5.16 2.10 -10.71
N PRO A 399 -4.59 1.97 -9.49
CA PRO A 399 -4.96 2.80 -8.33
C PRO A 399 -4.78 4.31 -8.60
N GLU A 400 -3.84 4.67 -9.47
CA GLU A 400 -3.56 6.04 -9.89
C GLU A 400 -4.73 6.66 -10.68
N GLN A 401 -5.36 5.85 -11.55
CA GLN A 401 -6.52 6.25 -12.35
C GLN A 401 -7.76 6.46 -11.47
N GLN A 402 -7.92 5.63 -10.44
CA GLN A 402 -9.01 5.76 -9.49
C GLN A 402 -8.85 7.01 -8.59
N LEU A 403 -7.62 7.30 -8.15
CA LEU A 403 -7.33 8.51 -7.38
C LEU A 403 -7.57 9.79 -8.20
N ALA A 404 -7.11 9.84 -9.45
CA ALA A 404 -7.33 10.99 -10.32
C ALA A 404 -8.82 11.20 -10.63
N ARG A 405 -9.57 10.12 -10.86
CA ARG A 405 -11.02 10.19 -11.05
C ARG A 405 -11.73 10.77 -9.82
N ASN A 406 -11.32 10.39 -8.62
CA ASN A 406 -11.85 10.95 -7.37
C ASN A 406 -11.52 12.45 -7.22
N LEU A 407 -10.40 12.91 -7.78
CA LEU A 407 -9.98 14.31 -7.80
C LEU A 407 -10.58 15.11 -8.98
N GLY A 408 -11.41 14.48 -9.82
CA GLY A 408 -11.98 15.07 -11.02
C GLY A 408 -10.93 15.42 -12.08
N VAL A 409 -9.82 14.68 -12.10
CA VAL A 409 -8.69 14.80 -13.02
C VAL A 409 -8.80 13.65 -14.02
N ALA A 410 -8.89 13.95 -15.32
CA ALA A 410 -8.82 12.93 -16.36
C ALA A 410 -7.35 12.66 -16.68
N LEU A 411 -6.83 11.49 -16.30
CA LEU A 411 -5.49 11.06 -16.68
C LEU A 411 -5.46 10.67 -18.16
N PRO A 412 -4.41 11.02 -18.92
CA PRO A 412 -4.26 10.57 -20.31
C PRO A 412 -4.08 9.05 -20.39
N VAL A 413 -4.74 8.43 -21.38
CA VAL A 413 -4.71 6.98 -21.67
C VAL A 413 -3.27 6.48 -21.86
N GLU A 414 -2.99 5.23 -21.49
CA GLU A 414 -1.71 4.57 -21.74
C GLU A 414 -1.36 4.61 -23.24
N GLY A 415 -0.16 5.10 -23.56
CA GLY A 415 0.34 5.27 -24.94
C GLY A 415 0.76 6.70 -25.32
N VAL A 416 0.45 7.69 -24.48
CA VAL A 416 0.93 9.08 -24.64
C VAL A 416 2.33 9.22 -24.03
N SER A 417 3.24 9.95 -24.68
CA SER A 417 4.59 10.16 -24.15
C SER A 417 4.55 10.83 -22.76
N ASP A 418 5.43 10.44 -21.84
CA ASP A 418 5.43 10.97 -20.46
C ASP A 418 5.48 12.50 -20.41
N ASN A 419 6.16 13.11 -21.40
CA ASN A 419 6.28 14.56 -21.54
C ASN A 419 4.94 15.22 -21.90
N GLU A 420 4.14 14.61 -22.77
CA GLU A 420 2.80 15.08 -23.10
C GLU A 420 1.82 14.89 -21.95
N ARG A 421 1.97 13.81 -21.16
CA ARG A 421 1.18 13.57 -19.94
C ARG A 421 1.46 14.64 -18.89
N ALA A 422 2.73 14.97 -18.66
CA ALA A 422 3.13 16.06 -17.76
C ALA A 422 2.56 17.41 -18.20
N ASN A 423 2.66 17.75 -19.48
CA ASN A 423 2.13 19.00 -20.04
C ASN A 423 0.60 19.15 -19.86
N ILE A 424 -0.17 18.06 -19.96
CA ILE A 424 -1.63 18.10 -19.75
C ILE A 424 -1.96 18.35 -18.27
N LEU A 425 -1.24 17.70 -17.36
CA LEU A 425 -1.42 17.89 -15.92
C LEU A 425 -1.00 19.28 -15.47
N GLU A 426 0.12 19.81 -15.98
CA GLU A 426 0.56 21.18 -15.72
C GLU A 426 -0.45 22.22 -16.20
N ARG A 427 -1.03 22.01 -17.39
CA ARG A 427 -2.08 22.90 -17.91
C ARG A 427 -3.33 22.88 -17.03
N MET A 428 -3.76 21.70 -16.57
CA MET A 428 -4.89 21.59 -15.64
C MET A 428 -4.59 22.22 -14.28
N LEU A 429 -3.36 22.08 -13.78
CA LEU A 429 -2.92 22.72 -12.55
C LEU A 429 -2.99 24.25 -12.69
N ALA A 430 -2.42 24.81 -13.75
CA ALA A 430 -2.46 26.24 -14.05
C ALA A 430 -3.91 26.76 -14.19
N GLU A 431 -4.79 26.01 -14.88
CA GLU A 431 -6.20 26.38 -14.99
C GLU A 431 -6.92 26.36 -13.63
N ARG A 432 -6.62 25.41 -12.75
CA ARG A 432 -7.21 25.39 -11.40
C ARG A 432 -6.64 26.48 -10.49
N MET A 433 -5.36 26.82 -10.61
CA MET A 433 -4.76 27.94 -9.87
C MET A 433 -5.36 29.28 -10.28
N THR A 434 -5.45 29.55 -11.58
CA THR A 434 -6.06 30.79 -12.08
C THR A 434 -7.53 30.92 -11.68
N ARG A 435 -8.30 29.82 -11.68
CA ARG A 435 -9.67 29.81 -11.15
C ARG A 435 -9.72 30.10 -9.65
N LEU A 436 -8.79 29.54 -8.87
CA LEU A 436 -8.72 29.80 -7.43
C LEU A 436 -8.41 31.27 -7.16
N GLU A 437 -7.43 31.84 -7.86
CA GLU A 437 -7.08 33.26 -7.76
C GLU A 437 -8.24 34.16 -8.16
N GLY A 438 -8.95 33.84 -9.25
CA GLY A 438 -10.14 34.57 -9.68
C GLY A 438 -11.28 34.53 -8.65
N HIS A 439 -11.52 33.36 -8.04
CA HIS A 439 -12.49 33.25 -6.94
C HIS A 439 -12.06 34.01 -5.69
N ALA A 440 -10.78 33.98 -5.33
CA ALA A 440 -10.24 34.72 -4.19
C ALA A 440 -10.41 36.23 -4.39
N TYR A 441 -10.02 36.75 -5.55
CA TYR A 441 -10.17 38.16 -5.89
C TYR A 441 -11.62 38.62 -5.90
N SER A 442 -12.52 37.85 -6.53
CA SER A 442 -13.94 38.17 -6.59
C SER A 442 -14.59 38.16 -5.20
N LEU A 443 -14.26 37.18 -4.35
CA LEU A 443 -14.75 37.15 -2.97
C LEU A 443 -14.26 38.36 -2.19
N GLN A 444 -12.96 38.67 -2.26
CA GLN A 444 -12.39 39.82 -1.58
C GLN A 444 -13.09 41.12 -1.99
N SER A 445 -13.14 41.42 -3.29
CA SER A 445 -13.76 42.64 -3.82
C SER A 445 -15.23 42.76 -3.43
N THR A 446 -16.00 41.66 -3.50
CA THR A 446 -17.43 41.68 -3.15
C THR A 446 -17.62 41.93 -1.64
N THR A 447 -16.78 41.33 -0.80
CA THR A 447 -16.86 41.53 0.65
C THR A 447 -16.44 42.94 1.06
N GLU A 448 -15.36 43.47 0.50
CA GLU A 448 -14.89 44.82 0.78
C GLU A 448 -15.92 45.87 0.37
N SER A 449 -16.52 45.72 -0.82
CA SER A 449 -17.55 46.63 -1.31
C SER A 449 -18.82 46.62 -0.46
N SER A 450 -19.23 45.46 0.06
CA SER A 450 -20.42 45.37 0.92
C SER A 450 -20.17 45.95 2.30
N ILE A 451 -18.98 45.72 2.87
CA ILE A 451 -18.62 46.27 4.18
C ILE A 451 -18.52 47.80 4.11
N SER A 452 -17.88 48.36 3.07
CA SER A 452 -17.72 49.80 2.94
C SER A 452 -19.06 50.52 2.79
N SER A 453 -20.01 49.98 2.02
CA SER A 453 -21.34 50.58 1.88
C SER A 453 -22.12 50.60 3.19
N HIS A 454 -22.08 49.51 3.96
CA HIS A 454 -22.79 49.44 5.24
C HIS A 454 -22.17 50.34 6.32
N LEU A 455 -20.85 50.51 6.33
CA LEU A 455 -20.18 51.40 7.29
C LEU A 455 -20.46 52.89 7.01
N LEU A 456 -20.50 53.30 5.74
CA LEU A 456 -20.82 54.69 5.39
C LEU A 456 -22.26 55.07 5.75
N ASP A 457 -23.21 54.18 5.47
CA ASP A 457 -24.62 54.39 5.81
C ASP A 457 -24.85 54.46 7.34
N ALA A 458 -24.17 53.60 8.10
CA ALA A 458 -24.19 53.64 9.55
C ALA A 458 -23.59 54.95 10.12
N GLN A 459 -22.51 55.47 9.52
CA GLN A 459 -21.92 56.74 9.95
C GLN A 459 -22.84 57.93 9.66
N MET A 460 -23.47 57.95 8.48
CA MET A 460 -24.40 59.03 8.10
C MET A 460 -25.64 59.05 8.99
N THR A 461 -26.23 57.89 9.26
CA THR A 461 -27.41 57.78 10.13
C THR A 461 -27.11 58.15 11.58
N LEU A 462 -25.95 57.76 12.13
CA LEU A 462 -25.51 58.17 13.46
C LEU A 462 -25.30 59.69 13.51
N GLY A 463 -24.66 60.26 12.49
CA GLY A 463 -24.52 61.71 12.34
C GLY A 463 -25.87 62.42 12.40
N LEU A 464 -26.85 61.99 11.60
CA LEU A 464 -28.19 62.60 11.60
C LEU A 464 -28.90 62.50 12.95
N LEU A 465 -28.81 61.35 13.62
CA LEU A 465 -29.40 61.18 14.96
C LEU A 465 -28.73 62.08 16.00
N HIS A 466 -27.41 62.24 15.94
CA HIS A 466 -26.67 63.12 16.83
C HIS A 466 -27.08 64.59 16.63
N HIS A 467 -27.19 65.05 15.39
CA HIS A 467 -27.63 66.42 15.09
C HIS A 467 -29.09 66.66 15.50
N SER A 468 -29.96 65.66 15.34
CA SER A 468 -31.36 65.75 15.78
C SER A 468 -31.51 65.72 17.31
N LEU A 469 -30.61 65.04 18.03
CA LEU A 469 -30.65 65.03 19.49
C LEU A 469 -30.12 66.31 20.11
N LEU A 470 -29.24 67.03 19.41
CA LEU A 470 -28.62 68.27 19.86
C LEU A 470 -29.24 69.53 19.23
N SER A 471 -30.27 69.41 18.38
CA SER A 471 -30.89 70.57 17.71
C SER A 471 -31.53 71.54 18.72
N GLU A 472 -32.09 71.01 19.80
CA GLU A 472 -32.81 71.80 20.81
C GLU A 472 -31.91 72.30 21.94
N SER A 473 -30.67 71.79 22.07
CA SER A 473 -29.70 72.27 23.05
C SER A 473 -28.96 73.49 22.50
N LEU A 474 -29.41 74.68 22.87
CA LEU A 474 -28.79 75.96 22.43
C LEU A 474 -27.42 76.22 23.07
N TYR A 475 -27.18 75.66 24.26
CA TYR A 475 -25.97 75.85 25.07
C TYR A 475 -25.50 74.53 25.70
N HIS A 476 -24.62 74.58 26.70
CA HIS A 476 -23.98 73.39 27.27
C HIS A 476 -24.95 72.40 27.95
N THR A 477 -26.11 72.86 28.42
CA THR A 477 -27.12 72.03 29.07
C THR A 477 -27.98 71.31 28.03
N VAL A 478 -27.87 69.98 28.00
CA VAL A 478 -28.66 69.14 27.07
C VAL A 478 -30.13 69.19 27.47
N GLN A 479 -30.91 69.99 26.75
CA GLN A 479 -32.36 70.03 26.85
C GLN A 479 -32.94 69.18 25.72
N LEU A 480 -33.58 68.07 26.07
CA LEU A 480 -34.22 67.15 25.11
C LEU A 480 -35.66 67.55 24.76
N LEU A 481 -36.16 68.62 25.40
CA LEU A 481 -37.50 69.16 25.24
C LEU A 481 -37.35 70.57 24.69
N ASP A 482 -38.17 70.89 23.68
CA ASP A 482 -38.21 72.24 23.11
C ASP A 482 -38.73 73.21 24.18
N PRO A 483 -37.92 74.22 24.56
CA PRO A 483 -38.31 75.19 25.58
C PRO A 483 -39.55 76.00 25.18
N ASN A 484 -39.82 76.17 23.87
CA ASN A 484 -41.02 76.85 23.39
C ASN A 484 -42.28 76.01 23.65
N LEU A 485 -42.17 74.68 23.53
CA LEU A 485 -43.24 73.76 23.89
C LEU A 485 -43.50 73.78 25.41
N GLU A 486 -42.45 73.85 26.22
CA GLU A 486 -42.61 73.95 27.68
C GLU A 486 -43.33 75.25 28.07
N VAL A 487 -42.93 76.38 27.48
CA VAL A 487 -43.63 77.66 27.68
C VAL A 487 -45.08 77.58 27.18
N ALA A 488 -45.33 77.04 25.99
CA ALA A 488 -46.67 76.89 25.45
C ALA A 488 -47.57 75.97 26.30
N VAL A 489 -47.00 74.93 26.92
CA VAL A 489 -47.71 74.07 27.88
C VAL A 489 -48.04 74.84 29.15
N THR A 490 -47.10 75.63 29.69
CA THR A 490 -47.38 76.46 30.86
C THR A 490 -48.41 77.56 30.58
N ASP A 491 -48.42 78.13 29.38
CA ASP A 491 -49.43 79.09 28.95
C ASP A 491 -50.80 78.42 28.79
N PHE A 492 -50.84 77.22 28.20
CA PHE A 492 -52.07 76.44 28.10
C PHE A 492 -52.63 76.01 29.47
N GLU A 493 -51.76 75.68 30.43
CA GLU A 493 -52.17 75.42 31.81
C GLU A 493 -52.79 76.66 32.47
N GLN A 494 -52.25 77.85 32.21
CA GLN A 494 -52.82 79.12 32.67
C GLN A 494 -54.17 79.41 31.99
N ASP A 495 -54.31 79.14 30.70
CA ASP A 495 -55.56 79.29 29.97
C ASP A 495 -56.65 78.33 30.49
N ILE A 496 -56.28 77.08 30.83
CA ILE A 496 -57.21 76.13 31.47
C ILE A 496 -57.66 76.64 32.84
N GLN A 497 -56.75 77.18 33.64
CA GLN A 497 -57.08 77.75 34.94
C GLN A 497 -58.03 78.94 34.79
N HIS A 498 -57.81 79.82 33.79
CA HIS A 498 -58.72 80.91 33.48
C HIS A 498 -60.11 80.41 33.04
N LEU A 499 -60.18 79.37 32.20
CA LEU A 499 -61.45 78.76 31.80
C LEU A 499 -62.18 78.10 32.97
N GLN A 500 -61.44 77.51 33.92
CA GLN A 500 -62.01 76.95 35.13
C GLN A 500 -62.60 78.05 36.02
N ASP A 501 -61.87 79.15 36.22
CA ASP A 501 -62.35 80.31 36.98
C ASP A 501 -63.58 80.94 36.32
N ASP A 502 -63.60 81.07 34.99
CA ASP A 502 -64.75 81.54 34.22
C ASP A 502 -65.96 80.61 34.36
N LEU A 503 -65.75 79.30 34.34
CA LEU A 503 -66.81 78.31 34.51
C LEU A 503 -67.38 78.33 35.94
N GLU A 504 -66.54 78.51 36.95
CA GLU A 504 -66.96 78.69 38.34
C GLU A 504 -67.73 80.01 38.54
N ALA A 505 -67.43 81.05 37.74
CA ALA A 505 -68.17 82.32 37.73
C ALA A 505 -69.54 82.24 37.04
N VAL A 506 -69.82 81.20 36.24
CA VAL A 506 -71.14 80.98 35.62
C VAL A 506 -72.13 80.45 36.67
N ASP A 507 -72.95 81.34 37.21
CA ASP A 507 -73.97 81.01 38.21
C ASP A 507 -75.13 80.19 37.60
N LEU A 508 -75.03 78.86 37.72
CA LEU A 508 -75.99 77.86 37.22
C LEU A 508 -77.44 78.09 37.71
N HIS A 509 -77.64 78.82 38.81
CA HIS A 509 -78.95 79.18 39.31
C HIS A 509 -79.69 80.20 38.44
N THR A 510 -78.97 81.03 37.68
CA THR A 510 -79.59 81.98 36.74
C THR A 510 -80.13 81.29 35.48
N LEU A 511 -79.51 80.19 35.04
CA LEU A 511 -79.96 79.36 33.93
C LEU A 511 -81.15 78.45 34.30
N GLN A 512 -81.28 78.12 35.59
CA GLN A 512 -82.43 77.38 36.14
C GLN A 512 -83.68 78.26 36.37
N ALA A 513 -83.55 79.59 36.28
CA ALA A 513 -84.70 80.48 36.33
C ALA A 513 -85.58 80.27 35.08
N ARG A 514 -86.81 79.82 35.33
CA ARG A 514 -87.84 79.47 34.34
C ARG A 514 -88.04 80.64 33.35
N ASN A 515 -87.61 80.46 32.10
CA ASN A 515 -87.70 81.51 31.09
C ASN A 515 -89.16 81.66 30.62
N VAL A 516 -89.84 82.68 31.13
CA VAL A 516 -91.27 82.97 30.91
C VAL A 516 -91.63 83.07 29.43
N ASN A 517 -90.68 83.49 28.58
CA ASN A 517 -90.89 83.60 27.13
C ASN A 517 -91.00 82.24 26.45
N ARG A 518 -90.35 81.20 26.98
CA ARG A 518 -90.43 79.83 26.45
C ARG A 518 -91.82 79.22 26.71
N GLU A 519 -92.41 79.49 27.87
CA GLU A 519 -93.73 78.97 28.23
C GLU A 519 -94.86 79.66 27.45
N GLN A 520 -94.77 80.97 27.23
CA GLN A 520 -95.72 81.70 26.37
C GLN A 520 -95.73 81.18 24.92
N LEU A 521 -94.59 80.70 24.43
CA LEU A 521 -94.47 80.13 23.09
C LEU A 521 -95.12 78.73 23.02
N ILE A 522 -94.98 77.94 24.08
CA ILE A 522 -95.59 76.60 24.18
C ILE A 522 -97.12 76.69 24.31
N GLU A 523 -97.66 77.66 25.05
CA GLU A 523 -99.12 77.85 25.17
C GLU A 523 -99.78 78.34 23.87
N ARG A 524 -99.07 79.12 23.03
CA ARG A 524 -99.62 79.58 21.75
C ARG A 524 -99.75 78.49 20.70
N TRP A 525 -99.03 77.38 20.86
CA TRP A 525 -99.00 76.28 19.89
C TRP A 525 -99.85 75.07 20.30
N SER A 526 -100.52 75.13 21.46
CA SER A 526 -101.34 74.03 21.97
C SER A 526 -102.86 74.21 21.79
N ARG A 527 -103.31 75.14 20.93
CA ARG A 527 -104.71 75.24 20.49
C ARG A 527 -104.93 74.80 19.06
#